data_AF-A0A7H0VGH7-F1
#
_entry.id   AF-A0A7H0VGH7-F1
#
_cell.length_a   1.000
_cell.length_b   1.000
_cell.length_c   1.000
_cell.angle_alpha   90.00
_cell.angle_beta   90.00
_cell.angle_gamma   90.00
#
_symmetry.space_group_name_H-M   'P 1'
#
loop_
_entity.id
_entity.type
_entity.pdbx_description
1 polymer ?
#
loop_
_entity_poly.entity_id
_entity_poly.type
_entity_poly.pdbx_seq_one_letter_code
_entity_poly.pdbx_strand_id
1 'polypeptide(L)'
;MILSILYYLLFSGLFYLLYRLLFARLSFHRLNRILLLLLPLTALSIALIAPKFSLSLSPESLPVWQLPEIQIEGQRINLQEAAQRQIPSTWTLIYLLGISLSLIYFASGLFQLRRILKASEVQDRESYKLYWTSAISSAFCFGPYIFLPLSFKDREDLALIIEHEIRHQKMAHVWDRLYYKVLNTLLWFDPFLHAMARELRQVHEYEVDADLIQNQNIEDYAHTLLRSTLGADLKFPEKALAPSPFFNSSLIKSRITMMYSNQSQPWRKALYTLVLPLAISMSLFACNKTDDSNAAVVTKVEEKSLDLAEVDELPIAGNCSEASSAEDRKACVFQTISEHIINNFTYPELAKSEGLEGKIFVAFVIEKNGSINEVEIVRSLSTSSEAEESAREQAETQAKSLIASIPSFTAPAKKNQEAVRLKMIIPIQLKLK
;
A
#
# COMPACT_ATOMS: atom_id res chain seq x y z
N MET A 1 -1.93 -5.68 -10.85
CA MET A 1 -3.22 -4.94 -10.93
C MET A 1 -4.17 -5.33 -9.79
N ILE A 2 -4.60 -6.60 -9.66
CA ILE A 2 -5.52 -7.03 -8.60
C ILE A 2 -4.95 -6.75 -7.20
N LEU A 3 -3.68 -7.10 -6.97
CA LEU A 3 -3.01 -6.83 -5.70
C LEU A 3 -2.96 -5.32 -5.35
N SER A 4 -2.72 -4.46 -6.34
CA SER A 4 -2.75 -2.99 -6.18
C SER A 4 -4.14 -2.49 -5.79
N ILE A 5 -5.20 -3.06 -6.38
CA ILE A 5 -6.59 -2.75 -6.04
C ILE A 5 -6.91 -3.18 -4.60
N LEU A 6 -6.44 -4.35 -4.18
CA LEU A 6 -6.63 -4.84 -2.80
C LEU A 6 -5.92 -3.95 -1.78
N TYR A 7 -4.67 -3.54 -2.06
CA TYR A 7 -3.96 -2.58 -1.20
C TYR A 7 -4.67 -1.24 -1.15
N TYR A 8 -5.16 -0.74 -2.28
CA TYR A 8 -5.94 0.50 -2.32
C TYR A 8 -7.18 0.42 -1.41
N LEU A 9 -7.98 -0.65 -1.53
CA LEU A 9 -9.17 -0.85 -0.71
C LEU A 9 -8.84 -0.94 0.78
N LEU A 10 -7.75 -1.62 1.13
CA LEU A 10 -7.30 -1.74 2.52
C LEU A 10 -6.90 -0.37 3.11
N PHE A 11 -6.11 0.42 2.38
CA PHE A 11 -5.68 1.74 2.84
C PHE A 11 -6.82 2.76 2.86
N SER A 12 -7.68 2.76 1.83
CA SER A 12 -8.89 3.60 1.77
C SER A 12 -9.81 3.32 2.97
N GLY A 13 -10.02 2.05 3.30
CA GLY A 13 -10.80 1.63 4.46
C GLY A 13 -10.20 2.04 5.80
N LEU A 14 -8.88 1.84 5.98
CA LEU A 14 -8.19 2.24 7.20
C LEU A 14 -8.27 3.76 7.42
N PHE A 15 -8.01 4.55 6.38
CA PHE A 15 -8.08 6.01 6.46
C PHE A 15 -9.50 6.51 6.73
N TYR A 16 -10.52 5.92 6.11
CA TYR A 16 -11.91 6.25 6.41
C TYR A 16 -12.26 5.97 7.88
N LEU A 17 -11.87 4.80 8.39
CA LEU A 17 -12.17 4.41 9.75
C LEU A 17 -11.47 5.32 10.77
N LEU A 18 -10.19 5.64 10.54
CA LEU A 18 -9.44 6.59 11.35
C LEU A 18 -10.09 7.98 11.32
N TYR A 19 -10.48 8.46 10.14
CA TYR A 19 -11.21 9.71 9.97
C TYR A 19 -12.48 9.74 10.83
N ARG A 20 -13.30 8.70 10.72
CA ARG A 20 -14.60 8.63 11.37
C ARG A 20 -14.50 8.58 12.90
N LEU A 21 -13.51 7.87 13.43
CA LEU A 21 -13.30 7.74 14.88
C LEU A 21 -12.72 9.00 15.52
N LEU A 22 -11.75 9.64 14.85
CA LEU A 22 -10.95 10.70 15.45
C LEU A 22 -11.41 12.12 15.06
N PHE A 23 -11.84 12.32 13.81
CA PHE A 23 -11.96 13.65 13.22
C PHE A 23 -13.41 14.07 12.93
N ALA A 24 -14.30 13.12 12.59
CA ALA A 24 -15.68 13.42 12.17
C ALA A 24 -16.50 14.20 13.21
N ARG A 25 -16.16 14.11 14.50
CA ARG A 25 -16.85 14.82 15.60
C ARG A 25 -16.19 16.14 16.00
N LEU A 26 -15.11 16.55 15.34
CA LEU A 26 -14.41 17.80 15.65
C LEU A 26 -15.08 18.98 14.94
N SER A 27 -15.18 20.12 15.62
CA SER A 27 -15.78 21.36 15.08
C SER A 27 -14.87 22.14 14.12
N PHE A 28 -13.73 21.56 13.72
CA PHE A 28 -12.80 22.19 12.77
C PHE A 28 -13.16 21.79 11.34
N HIS A 29 -14.29 22.31 10.85
CA HIS A 29 -14.88 21.91 9.57
C HIS A 29 -13.93 22.09 8.37
N ARG A 30 -13.21 23.21 8.32
CA ARG A 30 -12.20 23.48 7.25
C ARG A 30 -11.07 22.45 7.21
N LEU A 31 -10.57 22.03 8.38
CA LEU A 31 -9.52 21.00 8.45
C LEU A 31 -10.08 19.63 8.07
N ASN A 32 -11.30 19.31 8.51
CA ASN A 32 -12.00 18.09 8.13
C ASN A 32 -12.24 18.00 6.62
N ARG A 33 -12.60 19.12 5.98
CA ARG A 33 -12.75 19.22 4.53
C ARG A 33 -11.43 18.93 3.80
N ILE A 34 -10.34 19.60 4.19
CA ILE A 34 -9.01 19.39 3.59
C ILE A 34 -8.56 17.95 3.77
N LEU A 35 -8.71 17.39 4.97
CA LEU A 35 -8.35 16.02 5.28
C LEU A 35 -9.12 15.03 4.39
N LEU A 36 -10.45 15.16 4.28
CA LEU A 36 -11.26 14.32 3.41
C LEU A 36 -10.87 14.44 1.93
N LEU A 37 -10.38 15.59 1.46
CA LEU A 37 -9.91 15.71 0.08
C LEU A 37 -8.55 15.00 -0.13
N LEU A 38 -7.66 15.02 0.87
CA LEU A 38 -6.31 14.45 0.78
C LEU A 38 -6.26 12.93 0.96
N LEU A 39 -7.06 12.35 1.86
CA LEU A 39 -7.03 10.90 2.17
C LEU A 39 -7.15 9.96 0.95
N PRO A 40 -8.08 10.16 0.00
CA PRO A 40 -8.14 9.29 -1.17
C PRO A 40 -6.92 9.44 -2.10
N LEU A 41 -6.30 10.63 -2.16
CA LEU A 41 -5.09 10.84 -2.94
C LEU A 41 -3.88 10.15 -2.31
N THR A 42 -3.75 10.20 -0.98
CA THR A 42 -2.67 9.50 -0.27
C THR A 42 -2.83 7.98 -0.40
N ALA A 43 -4.06 7.46 -0.26
CA ALA A 43 -4.35 6.04 -0.49
C ALA A 43 -3.98 5.59 -1.91
N LEU A 44 -4.37 6.39 -2.92
CA LEU A 44 -4.04 6.10 -4.32
C LEU A 44 -2.53 6.15 -4.57
N SER A 45 -1.84 7.15 -4.01
CA SER A 45 -0.39 7.31 -4.14
C SER A 45 0.35 6.10 -3.55
N ILE A 46 -0.01 5.69 -2.33
CA ILE A 46 0.58 4.51 -1.67
C ILE A 46 0.28 3.24 -2.50
N ALA A 47 -0.96 3.04 -2.95
CA ALA A 47 -1.34 1.86 -3.71
C ALA A 47 -0.69 1.78 -5.11
N LEU A 48 -0.25 2.90 -5.69
CA LEU A 48 0.49 2.92 -6.95
C LEU A 48 1.98 2.62 -6.77
N ILE A 49 2.54 2.96 -5.60
CA ILE A 49 3.93 2.70 -5.22
C ILE A 49 4.10 1.26 -4.70
N ALA A 50 3.16 0.79 -3.89
CA ALA A 50 3.15 -0.52 -3.23
C ALA A 50 3.35 -1.74 -4.15
N PRO A 51 2.81 -1.85 -5.38
CA PRO A 51 2.96 -3.06 -6.19
C PRO A 51 4.36 -3.28 -6.77
N LYS A 52 5.34 -2.40 -6.49
CA LYS A 52 6.77 -2.69 -6.72
C LYS A 52 7.39 -3.55 -5.61
N PHE A 53 6.59 -3.95 -4.62
CA PHE A 53 7.00 -4.71 -3.45
C PHE A 53 6.45 -6.15 -3.53
N SER A 54 7.36 -7.11 -3.61
CA SER A 54 7.06 -8.50 -3.31
C SER A 54 7.10 -8.67 -1.80
N LEU A 55 5.95 -8.87 -1.16
CA LEU A 55 5.89 -9.48 0.17
C LEU A 55 6.32 -10.95 -0.01
N SER A 56 7.63 -11.18 -0.03
CA SER A 56 8.19 -12.53 0.05
C SER A 56 7.97 -13.02 1.47
N LEU A 57 6.77 -13.52 1.76
CA LEU A 57 6.60 -14.56 2.78
C LEU A 57 7.14 -15.86 2.17
N SER A 58 8.45 -15.92 1.95
CA SER A 58 9.15 -17.17 1.72
C SER A 58 9.92 -17.48 3.00
N PRO A 59 9.84 -18.73 3.53
CA PRO A 59 10.84 -19.19 4.48
C PRO A 59 12.20 -19.05 3.81
N GLU A 60 13.23 -18.62 4.55
CA GLU A 60 14.61 -18.43 4.07
C GLU A 60 15.03 -19.46 3.02
N SER A 61 14.86 -19.14 1.74
CA SER A 61 15.45 -19.89 0.65
C SER A 61 16.68 -19.10 0.24
N LEU A 62 17.82 -19.49 0.79
CA LEU A 62 19.12 -19.03 0.34
C LEU A 62 19.20 -19.19 -1.18
N PRO A 63 19.68 -18.19 -1.93
CA PRO A 63 19.95 -18.36 -3.35
C PRO A 63 21.12 -19.34 -3.51
N VAL A 64 20.80 -20.62 -3.63
CA VAL A 64 21.75 -21.63 -4.09
C VAL A 64 21.91 -21.43 -5.59
N TRP A 65 23.04 -20.85 -6.00
CA TRP A 65 23.46 -20.91 -7.39
C TRP A 65 23.78 -22.36 -7.73
N GLN A 66 22.82 -23.05 -8.34
CA GLN A 66 23.08 -24.31 -9.02
C GLN A 66 23.79 -23.98 -10.33
N LEU A 67 24.97 -24.58 -10.54
CA LEU A 67 25.62 -24.55 -11.84
C LEU A 67 24.63 -25.09 -12.89
N PRO A 68 24.44 -24.39 -14.02
CA PRO A 68 23.62 -24.92 -15.09
C PRO A 68 24.25 -26.23 -15.58
N GLU A 69 23.42 -27.27 -15.71
CA GLU A 69 23.83 -28.51 -16.34
C GLU A 69 24.21 -28.19 -17.79
N ILE A 70 25.46 -28.48 -18.17
CA ILE A 70 25.94 -28.28 -19.54
C ILE A 70 25.33 -29.40 -20.39
N GLN A 71 24.18 -29.13 -20.99
CA GLN A 71 23.63 -29.97 -22.05
C GLN A 71 24.33 -29.61 -23.37
N ILE A 72 25.23 -30.48 -23.81
CA ILE A 72 25.81 -30.39 -25.15
C ILE A 72 24.78 -30.99 -26.11
N GLU A 73 23.82 -30.17 -26.55
CA GLU A 73 22.93 -30.52 -27.65
C GLU A 73 23.11 -29.54 -28.80
N GLY A 74 23.76 -30.02 -29.85
CA GLY A 74 24.00 -29.25 -31.05
C GLY A 74 22.74 -29.15 -31.89
N GLN A 75 22.00 -28.04 -31.78
CA GLN A 75 21.38 -27.36 -32.92
C GLN A 75 20.83 -26.00 -32.47
N ARG A 76 21.28 -24.91 -33.11
CA ARG A 76 20.64 -23.60 -32.92
C ARG A 76 19.28 -23.62 -33.61
N ILE A 77 18.20 -23.63 -32.82
CA ILE A 77 16.88 -23.25 -33.32
C ILE A 77 16.78 -21.73 -33.12
N ASN A 78 16.72 -20.99 -34.23
CA ASN A 78 16.28 -19.60 -34.21
C ASN A 78 14.81 -19.58 -33.76
N LEU A 79 14.56 -19.25 -32.50
CA LEU A 79 13.24 -18.81 -32.07
C LEU A 79 13.06 -17.38 -32.50
N GLN A 80 12.42 -17.21 -33.66
CA GLN A 80 11.80 -15.96 -34.05
C GLN A 80 10.79 -15.60 -32.95
N GLU A 81 11.06 -14.53 -32.20
CA GLU A 81 10.14 -13.96 -31.21
C GLU A 81 8.83 -13.59 -31.93
N ALA A 82 7.86 -14.49 -31.87
CA ALA A 82 6.49 -14.16 -32.18
C ALA A 82 6.05 -13.10 -31.16
N ALA A 83 5.79 -11.88 -31.63
CA ALA A 83 5.22 -10.81 -30.82
C ALA A 83 3.96 -11.32 -30.12
N GLN A 84 4.11 -11.69 -28.85
CA GLN A 84 3.06 -12.24 -28.02
C GLN A 84 2.06 -11.11 -27.77
N ARG A 85 1.00 -11.04 -28.59
CA ARG A 85 -0.14 -10.16 -28.30
C ARG A 85 -0.71 -10.60 -26.95
N GLN A 86 -0.34 -9.90 -25.88
CA GLN A 86 -0.96 -10.04 -24.57
C GLN A 86 -2.44 -9.69 -24.70
N ILE A 87 -3.28 -10.71 -24.81
CA ILE A 87 -4.73 -10.54 -24.67
C ILE A 87 -4.97 -10.03 -23.25
N PRO A 88 -5.68 -8.91 -23.06
CA PRO A 88 -5.95 -8.38 -21.72
C PRO A 88 -6.64 -9.45 -20.86
N SER A 89 -6.16 -9.63 -19.63
CA SER A 89 -6.76 -10.56 -18.65
C SER A 89 -8.26 -10.27 -18.51
N THR A 90 -9.11 -11.30 -18.38
CA THR A 90 -10.57 -11.18 -18.21
C THR A 90 -10.98 -10.13 -17.15
N TRP A 91 -10.20 -10.00 -16.09
CA TRP A 91 -10.38 -9.00 -15.03
C TRP A 91 -10.20 -7.54 -15.50
N THR A 92 -9.32 -7.30 -16.45
CA THR A 92 -9.14 -5.96 -17.05
C THR A 92 -10.37 -5.55 -17.86
N LEU A 93 -11.01 -6.50 -18.55
CA LEU A 93 -12.25 -6.26 -19.30
C LEU A 93 -13.41 -5.92 -18.37
N ILE A 94 -13.57 -6.66 -17.25
CA ILE A 94 -14.60 -6.37 -16.24
C ILE A 94 -14.40 -4.96 -15.65
N TYR A 95 -13.16 -4.60 -15.32
CA TYR A 95 -12.86 -3.27 -14.78
C TYR A 95 -13.18 -2.16 -15.78
N LEU A 96 -12.77 -2.31 -17.04
CA LEU A 96 -13.07 -1.36 -18.12
C LEU A 96 -14.57 -1.24 -18.39
N LEU A 97 -15.31 -2.36 -18.35
CA LEU A 97 -16.76 -2.36 -18.46
C LEU A 97 -17.40 -1.54 -17.33
N GLY A 98 -16.96 -1.75 -16.09
CA GLY A 98 -17.44 -1.00 -14.94
C GLY A 98 -17.21 0.51 -15.07
N ILE A 99 -16.02 0.92 -15.51
CA ILE A 99 -15.72 2.35 -15.81
C ILE A 99 -16.63 2.87 -16.92
N SER A 100 -16.88 2.10 -17.97
CA SER A 100 -17.72 2.57 -19.07
C SER A 100 -19.15 2.84 -18.62
N LEU A 101 -19.73 1.95 -17.80
CA LEU A 101 -21.07 2.10 -17.26
C LEU A 101 -21.17 3.28 -16.29
N SER A 102 -20.17 3.45 -15.41
CA SER A 102 -20.14 4.57 -14.48
C SER A 102 -19.98 5.91 -15.21
N LEU A 103 -19.18 5.95 -16.28
CA LEU A 103 -18.99 7.14 -17.11
C LEU A 103 -20.27 7.53 -17.86
N ILE A 104 -21.00 6.55 -18.40
CA ILE A 104 -22.31 6.78 -19.03
C ILE A 104 -23.29 7.36 -18.00
N TYR A 105 -23.35 6.82 -16.78
CA TYR A 105 -24.19 7.34 -15.71
C TYR A 105 -23.80 8.76 -15.27
N PHE A 106 -22.50 9.07 -15.25
CA PHE A 106 -22.03 10.43 -14.98
C PHE A 106 -22.41 11.40 -16.11
N ALA A 107 -22.22 10.99 -17.37
CA ALA A 107 -22.58 11.79 -18.54
C ALA A 107 -24.09 12.05 -18.62
N SER A 108 -24.93 11.07 -18.28
CA SER A 108 -26.38 11.26 -18.23
C SER A 108 -26.80 12.30 -17.18
N GLY A 109 -26.11 12.35 -16.03
CA GLY A 109 -26.33 13.38 -15.01
C GLY A 109 -25.98 14.79 -15.51
N LEU A 110 -24.86 14.94 -16.22
CA LEU A 110 -24.48 16.21 -16.86
C LEU A 110 -25.48 16.62 -17.95
N PHE A 111 -25.98 15.66 -18.72
CA PHE A 111 -27.02 15.92 -19.73
C PHE A 111 -28.33 16.39 -19.09
N GLN A 112 -28.76 15.75 -18.00
CA GLN A 112 -29.94 16.17 -17.25
C GLN A 112 -29.78 17.59 -16.68
N LEU A 113 -28.62 17.91 -16.12
CA LEU A 113 -28.32 19.27 -15.65
C LEU A 113 -28.40 20.30 -16.78
N ARG A 114 -27.82 19.99 -17.96
CA ARG A 114 -27.94 20.86 -19.14
C ARG A 114 -29.38 21.04 -19.60
N ARG A 115 -30.19 19.98 -19.53
CA ARG A 115 -31.62 20.04 -19.86
C ARG A 115 -32.38 20.95 -18.89
N ILE A 116 -32.10 20.87 -17.58
CA ILE A 116 -32.71 21.74 -16.57
C ILE A 116 -32.31 23.19 -16.81
N LEU A 117 -31.02 23.46 -17.05
CA LEU A 117 -30.51 24.81 -17.34
C LEU A 117 -31.20 25.47 -18.55
N LYS A 118 -31.49 24.69 -19.60
CA LYS A 118 -32.20 25.19 -20.79
C LYS A 118 -33.69 25.41 -20.56
N ALA A 119 -34.29 24.69 -19.61
CA ALA A 119 -35.73 24.75 -19.33
C ALA A 119 -36.08 25.73 -18.18
N SER A 120 -35.09 26.22 -17.44
CA SER A 120 -35.29 27.12 -16.31
C SER A 120 -35.48 28.58 -16.74
N GLU A 121 -36.35 29.28 -16.02
CA GLU A 121 -36.52 30.73 -16.12
C GLU A 121 -35.38 31.43 -15.38
N VAL A 122 -34.70 32.38 -16.03
CA VAL A 122 -33.52 33.05 -15.49
C VAL A 122 -33.90 34.40 -14.92
N GLN A 123 -33.53 34.64 -13.67
CA GLN A 123 -33.61 35.95 -13.03
C GLN A 123 -32.19 36.43 -12.68
N ASP A 124 -31.76 37.49 -13.35
CA ASP A 124 -30.46 38.11 -13.10
C ASP A 124 -30.53 39.05 -11.89
N ARG A 125 -29.59 38.93 -10.96
CA ARG A 125 -29.36 39.84 -9.83
C ARG A 125 -27.91 40.30 -9.93
N GLU A 126 -27.60 41.52 -9.49
CA GLU A 126 -26.29 42.18 -9.70
C GLU A 126 -25.05 41.35 -9.31
N SER A 127 -25.18 40.30 -8.47
CA SER A 127 -24.05 39.46 -8.03
C SER A 127 -24.20 37.96 -8.32
N TYR A 128 -25.38 37.47 -8.73
CA TYR A 128 -25.64 36.03 -8.94
C TYR A 128 -26.86 35.78 -9.83
N LYS A 129 -26.90 34.62 -10.51
CA LYS A 129 -27.99 34.22 -11.41
C LYS A 129 -28.87 33.17 -10.76
N LEU A 130 -30.15 33.47 -10.62
CA LEU A 130 -31.16 32.54 -10.11
C LEU A 130 -31.87 31.84 -11.28
N TYR A 131 -32.03 30.53 -11.16
CA TYR A 131 -32.69 29.68 -12.14
C TYR A 131 -33.92 29.03 -11.51
N TRP A 132 -35.11 29.46 -11.92
CA TRP A 132 -36.38 28.92 -11.43
C TRP A 132 -36.83 27.75 -12.28
N THR A 133 -37.19 26.63 -11.66
CA THR A 133 -37.66 25.44 -12.37
C THR A 133 -38.68 24.64 -11.58
N SER A 134 -39.66 24.02 -12.25
CA SER A 134 -40.60 23.05 -11.65
C SER A 134 -40.04 21.63 -11.62
N ALA A 135 -38.90 21.37 -12.28
CA ALA A 135 -38.33 20.04 -12.41
C ALA A 135 -37.65 19.52 -11.14
N ILE A 136 -37.52 20.36 -10.11
CA ILE A 136 -36.74 20.08 -8.90
C ILE A 136 -37.61 20.32 -7.66
N SER A 137 -37.40 19.53 -6.61
CA SER A 137 -38.16 19.63 -5.36
C SER A 137 -37.41 20.37 -4.25
N SER A 138 -36.10 20.59 -4.39
CA SER A 138 -35.25 21.26 -3.41
C SER A 138 -34.32 22.26 -4.10
N ALA A 139 -33.95 23.32 -3.38
CA ALA A 139 -32.91 24.24 -3.82
C ALA A 139 -31.56 23.52 -3.93
N PHE A 140 -30.74 23.92 -4.90
CA PHE A 140 -29.34 23.51 -4.96
C PHE A 140 -28.50 24.49 -5.79
N CYS A 141 -27.25 24.65 -5.38
CA CYS A 141 -26.24 25.38 -6.14
C CYS A 141 -25.37 24.43 -7.00
N PHE A 142 -25.12 24.79 -8.26
CA PHE A 142 -24.13 24.16 -9.14
C PHE A 142 -23.21 25.20 -9.78
N GLY A 143 -22.04 25.41 -9.19
CA GLY A 143 -21.04 26.38 -9.64
C GLY A 143 -21.57 27.80 -9.46
N PRO A 144 -21.64 28.61 -10.53
CA PRO A 144 -22.24 29.95 -10.47
C PRO A 144 -23.78 29.95 -10.56
N TYR A 145 -24.41 28.79 -10.74
CA TYR A 145 -25.84 28.65 -11.00
C TYR A 145 -26.57 28.23 -9.73
N ILE A 146 -27.51 29.05 -9.25
CA ILE A 146 -28.38 28.72 -8.11
C ILE A 146 -29.75 28.32 -8.65
N PHE A 147 -30.17 27.08 -8.38
CA PHE A 147 -31.46 26.56 -8.81
C PHE A 147 -32.47 26.60 -7.67
N LEU A 148 -33.64 27.17 -7.94
CA LEU A 148 -34.74 27.29 -6.97
C LEU A 148 -36.03 26.69 -7.55
N PRO A 149 -36.78 25.91 -6.75
CA PRO A 149 -38.07 25.40 -7.17
C PRO A 149 -39.11 26.53 -7.19
N LEU A 150 -40.00 26.52 -8.18
CA LEU A 150 -41.09 27.50 -8.29
C LEU A 150 -42.01 27.52 -7.05
N SER A 151 -42.11 26.40 -6.33
CA SER A 151 -42.88 26.29 -5.07
C SER A 151 -42.36 27.19 -3.93
N PHE A 152 -41.13 27.71 -4.02
CA PHE A 152 -40.53 28.53 -2.96
C PHE A 152 -40.75 30.03 -3.17
N LYS A 153 -41.34 30.45 -4.30
CA LYS A 153 -41.48 31.87 -4.66
C LYS A 153 -42.28 32.68 -3.64
N ASP A 154 -43.30 32.08 -3.03
CA ASP A 154 -44.22 32.76 -2.10
C ASP A 154 -43.89 32.49 -0.62
N ARG A 155 -42.74 31.86 -0.32
CA ARG A 155 -42.39 31.54 1.06
C ARG A 155 -41.57 32.65 1.72
N GLU A 156 -41.87 32.91 2.99
CA GLU A 156 -41.14 33.88 3.83
C GLU A 156 -39.69 33.43 4.11
N ASP A 157 -39.42 32.13 4.11
CA ASP A 157 -38.10 31.53 4.35
C ASP A 157 -37.15 31.59 3.14
N LEU A 158 -37.62 32.07 1.99
CA LEU A 158 -36.86 32.09 0.73
C LEU A 158 -35.54 32.86 0.85
N ALA A 159 -35.54 33.99 1.57
CA ALA A 159 -34.34 34.81 1.74
C ALA A 159 -33.21 34.02 2.44
N LEU A 160 -33.55 33.23 3.46
CA LEU A 160 -32.60 32.41 4.19
C LEU A 160 -32.06 31.25 3.34
N ILE A 161 -32.94 30.62 2.55
CA ILE A 161 -32.54 29.55 1.61
C ILE A 161 -31.58 30.11 0.56
N ILE A 162 -31.85 31.30 0.01
CA ILE A 162 -30.96 31.93 -0.95
C ILE A 162 -29.61 32.26 -0.32
N GLU A 163 -29.59 32.81 0.91
CA GLU A 163 -28.34 33.09 1.60
C GLU A 163 -27.51 31.82 1.80
N HIS A 164 -28.16 30.73 2.20
CA HIS A 164 -27.54 29.40 2.34
C HIS A 164 -26.89 28.92 1.04
N GLU A 165 -27.61 28.95 -0.08
CA GLU A 165 -27.07 28.53 -1.38
C GLU A 165 -25.92 29.44 -1.87
N ILE A 166 -25.97 30.74 -1.57
CA ILE A 166 -24.88 31.68 -1.88
C ILE A 166 -23.62 31.33 -1.07
N ARG A 167 -23.73 30.88 0.18
CA ARG A 167 -22.57 30.43 0.97
C ARG A 167 -21.93 29.18 0.35
N HIS A 168 -22.73 28.21 -0.12
CA HIS A 168 -22.21 27.06 -0.87
C HIS A 168 -21.45 27.47 -2.15
N GLN A 169 -21.95 28.49 -2.85
CA GLN A 169 -21.27 29.06 -4.02
C GLN A 169 -19.93 29.71 -3.63
N LYS A 170 -19.92 30.57 -2.61
CA LYS A 170 -18.73 31.28 -2.14
C LYS A 170 -17.63 30.34 -1.67
N MET A 171 -17.98 29.25 -0.99
CA MET A 171 -17.04 28.22 -0.52
C MET A 171 -16.68 27.17 -1.58
N ALA A 172 -17.26 27.30 -2.78
CA ALA A 172 -16.97 26.48 -3.96
C ALA A 172 -17.18 24.97 -3.76
N HIS A 173 -18.16 24.58 -2.93
CA HIS A 173 -18.49 23.18 -2.59
C HIS A 173 -18.83 22.29 -3.79
N VAL A 174 -19.11 22.90 -4.94
CA VAL A 174 -19.43 22.20 -6.19
C VAL A 174 -18.20 21.45 -6.72
N TRP A 175 -17.01 22.04 -6.62
CA TRP A 175 -15.78 21.40 -7.08
C TRP A 175 -15.44 20.17 -6.25
N ASP A 176 -15.61 20.26 -4.94
CA ASP A 176 -15.46 19.15 -4.00
C ASP A 176 -16.42 17.99 -4.31
N ARG A 177 -17.70 18.30 -4.58
CA ARG A 177 -18.70 17.28 -4.96
C ARG A 177 -18.37 16.66 -6.32
N LEU A 178 -17.88 17.46 -7.27
CA LEU A 178 -17.45 16.98 -8.58
C LEU A 178 -16.21 16.08 -8.46
N TYR A 179 -15.24 16.46 -7.63
CA TYR A 179 -14.04 15.66 -7.33
C TYR A 179 -14.41 14.26 -6.87
N TYR A 180 -15.26 14.14 -5.85
CA TYR A 180 -15.72 12.83 -5.37
C TYR A 180 -16.59 12.09 -6.40
N LYS A 181 -17.36 12.81 -7.22
CA LYS A 181 -18.14 12.16 -8.29
C LYS A 181 -17.23 11.55 -9.37
N VAL A 182 -16.16 12.24 -9.75
CA VAL A 182 -15.14 11.73 -10.68
C VAL A 182 -14.42 10.53 -10.08
N LEU A 183 -13.93 10.64 -8.83
CA LEU A 183 -13.27 9.51 -8.17
C LEU A 183 -14.19 8.31 -8.04
N ASN A 184 -15.45 8.48 -7.61
CA ASN A 184 -16.44 7.39 -7.53
C ASN A 184 -16.82 6.83 -8.92
N THR A 185 -16.51 7.53 -10.01
CA THR A 185 -16.71 7.03 -11.37
C THR A 185 -15.53 6.13 -11.77
N LEU A 186 -14.29 6.55 -11.48
CA LEU A 186 -13.07 5.79 -11.78
C LEU A 186 -12.89 4.57 -10.85
N LEU A 187 -13.26 4.73 -9.58
CA LEU A 187 -13.13 3.77 -8.49
C LEU A 187 -14.52 3.33 -8.02
N TRP A 188 -15.37 2.96 -8.98
CA TRP A 188 -16.80 2.68 -8.75
C TRP A 188 -17.06 1.60 -7.70
N PHE A 189 -16.13 0.66 -7.56
CA PHE A 189 -16.23 -0.47 -6.64
C PHE A 189 -15.82 -0.13 -5.20
N ASP A 190 -15.24 1.04 -4.91
CA ASP A 190 -14.75 1.38 -3.57
C ASP A 190 -15.87 1.94 -2.66
N PRO A 191 -16.42 1.15 -1.71
CA PRO A 191 -17.47 1.61 -0.81
C PRO A 191 -17.00 2.71 0.16
N PHE A 192 -15.71 2.76 0.49
CA PHE A 192 -15.15 3.73 1.43
C PHE A 192 -15.08 5.12 0.82
N LEU A 193 -14.75 5.21 -0.46
CA LEU A 193 -14.80 6.46 -1.21
C LEU A 193 -16.24 7.02 -1.30
N HIS A 194 -17.23 6.15 -1.52
CA HIS A 194 -18.64 6.55 -1.45
C HIS A 194 -19.03 7.06 -0.07
N ALA A 195 -18.54 6.42 1.00
CA ALA A 195 -18.77 6.83 2.37
C ALA A 195 -18.12 8.19 2.70
N MET A 196 -16.84 8.38 2.34
CA MET A 196 -16.13 9.65 2.46
C MET A 196 -16.85 10.78 1.72
N ALA A 197 -17.41 10.50 0.54
CA ALA A 197 -18.22 11.48 -0.19
C ALA A 197 -19.48 11.90 0.58
N ARG A 198 -20.07 11.03 1.41
CA ARG A 198 -21.20 11.39 2.29
C ARG A 198 -20.75 12.27 3.44
N GLU A 199 -19.65 11.90 4.09
CA GLU A 199 -19.05 12.70 5.17
C GLU A 199 -18.67 14.11 4.68
N LEU A 200 -18.10 14.22 3.47
CA LEU A 200 -17.74 15.52 2.92
C LEU A 200 -18.96 16.42 2.71
N ARG A 201 -20.07 15.87 2.22
CA ARG A 201 -21.32 16.64 2.09
C ARG A 201 -21.79 17.14 3.45
N GLN A 202 -21.72 16.30 4.48
CA GLN A 202 -22.08 16.68 5.84
C GLN A 202 -21.17 17.80 6.39
N VAL A 203 -19.86 17.74 6.11
CA VAL A 203 -18.92 18.81 6.45
C VAL A 203 -19.25 20.12 5.71
N HIS A 204 -19.64 20.07 4.43
CA HIS A 204 -20.07 21.26 3.69
C HIS A 204 -21.28 21.93 4.32
N GLU A 205 -22.28 21.14 4.73
CA GLU A 205 -23.46 21.69 5.43
C GLU A 205 -23.03 22.35 6.75
N TYR A 206 -22.12 21.73 7.52
CA TYR A 206 -21.61 22.33 8.76
C TYR A 206 -20.83 23.62 8.54
N GLU A 207 -20.04 23.72 7.47
CA GLU A 207 -19.31 24.96 7.14
C GLU A 207 -20.27 26.10 6.86
N VAL A 208 -21.36 25.83 6.12
CA VAL A 208 -22.38 26.84 5.82
C VAL A 208 -23.20 27.19 7.06
N ASP A 209 -23.66 26.19 7.82
CA ASP A 209 -24.43 26.39 9.04
C ASP A 209 -23.63 27.23 10.06
N ALA A 210 -22.33 26.95 10.24
CA ALA A 210 -21.46 27.69 11.15
C ALA A 210 -21.19 29.15 10.74
N ASP A 211 -21.26 29.46 9.44
CA ASP A 211 -21.08 30.82 8.90
C ASP A 211 -22.37 31.65 9.01
N LEU A 212 -23.53 31.02 8.83
CA LEU A 212 -24.85 31.67 8.94
C LEU A 212 -25.24 31.98 10.38
N ILE A 213 -24.94 31.08 11.32
CA ILE A 213 -25.22 31.26 12.76
C ILE A 213 -24.55 32.50 13.35
N GLN A 214 -23.45 32.98 12.77
CA GLN A 214 -22.78 34.19 13.27
C GLN A 214 -23.65 35.46 13.14
N ASN A 215 -24.59 35.47 12.19
CA ASN A 215 -25.39 36.64 11.86
C ASN A 215 -26.90 36.47 12.16
N GLN A 216 -27.32 35.30 12.66
CA GLN A 216 -28.73 34.96 12.85
C GLN A 216 -28.98 34.16 14.13
N ASN A 217 -30.23 34.15 14.59
CA ASN A 217 -30.64 33.31 15.70
C ASN A 217 -30.66 31.83 15.28
N ILE A 218 -30.05 30.96 16.09
CA ILE A 218 -29.95 29.52 15.85
C ILE A 218 -31.34 28.88 15.76
N GLU A 219 -32.30 29.33 16.58
CA GLU A 219 -33.64 28.75 16.66
C GLU A 219 -34.44 29.00 15.37
N ASP A 220 -34.51 30.26 14.93
CA ASP A 220 -35.21 30.66 13.71
C ASP A 220 -34.62 29.95 12.47
N TYR A 221 -33.29 29.83 12.44
CA TYR A 221 -32.57 29.10 11.41
C TYR A 221 -32.90 27.60 11.41
N ALA A 222 -32.84 26.94 12.59
CA ALA A 222 -33.13 25.52 12.72
C ALA A 222 -34.58 25.18 12.32
N HIS A 223 -35.55 26.03 12.69
CA HIS A 223 -36.95 25.90 12.28
C HIS A 223 -37.12 26.03 10.77
N THR A 224 -36.44 26.98 10.14
CA THR A 224 -36.45 27.15 8.70
C THR A 224 -35.88 25.93 7.98
N LEU A 225 -34.76 25.39 8.48
CA LEU A 225 -34.11 24.21 7.92
C LEU A 225 -34.98 22.95 8.05
N LEU A 226 -35.66 22.78 9.19
CA LEU A 226 -36.65 21.70 9.38
C LEU A 226 -37.82 21.83 8.41
N ARG A 227 -38.37 23.04 8.23
CA ARG A 227 -39.49 23.30 7.32
C ARG A 227 -39.11 23.10 5.86
N SER A 228 -37.90 23.49 5.46
CA SER A 228 -37.42 23.33 4.09
C SER A 228 -37.15 21.86 3.73
N THR A 229 -36.66 21.07 4.70
CA THR A 229 -36.30 19.66 4.49
C THR A 229 -37.45 18.69 4.67
N LEU A 230 -38.37 18.94 5.62
CA LEU A 230 -39.53 18.07 5.89
C LEU A 230 -40.78 18.46 5.10
N GLY A 231 -40.75 19.62 4.41
CA GLY A 231 -41.90 20.16 3.71
C GLY A 231 -42.93 20.77 4.68
N ALA A 232 -43.79 21.65 4.16
CA ALA A 232 -44.81 22.34 4.94
C ALA A 232 -45.96 21.44 5.43
N ASP A 233 -45.98 20.15 5.04
CA ASP A 233 -47.03 19.20 5.40
C ASP A 233 -46.49 18.12 6.35
N LEU A 234 -46.51 18.42 7.65
CA LEU A 234 -46.49 17.43 8.74
C LEU A 234 -47.81 16.62 8.78
N LYS A 235 -48.34 16.23 7.62
CA LYS A 235 -49.40 15.21 7.52
C LYS A 235 -48.69 13.89 7.28
N PHE A 236 -48.40 13.15 8.34
CA PHE A 236 -47.95 11.76 8.25
C PHE A 236 -48.94 10.96 7.40
N PRO A 237 -48.62 10.58 6.14
CA PRO A 237 -49.49 9.70 5.39
C PRO A 237 -49.05 8.26 5.68
N GLU A 238 -50.01 7.35 5.76
CA GLU A 238 -49.89 5.89 5.96
C GLU A 238 -49.01 5.14 4.93
N LYS A 239 -48.19 5.83 4.14
CA LYS A 239 -47.21 5.24 3.21
C LYS A 239 -45.91 4.77 3.91
N ALA A 240 -46.03 4.28 5.15
CA ALA A 240 -44.93 3.67 5.89
C ALA A 240 -44.46 2.31 5.32
N LEU A 241 -45.10 1.81 4.25
CA LEU A 241 -44.79 0.53 3.61
C LEU A 241 -44.22 0.64 2.18
N ALA A 242 -43.90 1.84 1.71
CA ALA A 242 -43.03 1.98 0.54
C ALA A 242 -41.55 1.87 0.98
N PRO A 243 -40.69 1.09 0.29
CA PRO A 243 -39.25 1.11 0.54
C PRO A 243 -38.68 2.42 0.00
N SER A 244 -38.98 3.52 0.70
CA SER A 244 -38.33 4.82 0.48
C SER A 244 -36.96 4.77 1.17
N PRO A 245 -35.93 5.41 0.59
CA PRO A 245 -34.56 5.25 1.05
C PRO A 245 -34.49 5.83 2.46
N PHE A 246 -34.41 4.94 3.44
CA PHE A 246 -34.38 5.22 4.87
C PHE A 246 -33.61 6.51 5.19
N PHE A 247 -34.38 7.57 5.39
CA PHE A 247 -34.12 8.67 6.30
C PHE A 247 -32.77 9.41 6.18
N ASN A 248 -32.79 10.49 5.38
CA ASN A 248 -31.94 11.68 5.59
C ASN A 248 -32.14 12.36 6.97
N SER A 249 -32.96 11.81 7.88
CA SER A 249 -33.14 12.36 9.23
C SER A 249 -31.82 12.37 10.02
N SER A 250 -30.88 11.45 9.71
CA SER A 250 -29.56 11.46 10.32
C SER A 250 -28.77 12.73 9.98
N LEU A 251 -28.87 13.23 8.75
CA LEU A 251 -28.13 14.43 8.33
C LEU A 251 -28.69 15.69 8.99
N ILE A 252 -30.02 15.86 9.01
CA ILE A 252 -30.67 17.01 9.67
C ILE A 252 -30.40 16.97 11.18
N LYS A 253 -30.55 15.79 11.81
CA LYS A 253 -30.21 15.61 13.23
C LYS A 253 -28.76 15.98 13.50
N SER A 254 -27.82 15.51 12.67
CA SER A 254 -26.41 15.80 12.86
C SER A 254 -26.07 17.27 12.65
N ARG A 255 -26.70 17.97 11.69
CA ARG A 255 -26.61 19.43 11.53
C ARG A 255 -27.08 20.15 12.78
N ILE A 256 -28.30 19.88 13.25
CA ILE A 256 -28.85 20.49 14.47
C ILE A 256 -27.95 20.19 15.69
N THR A 257 -27.53 18.95 15.87
CA THR A 257 -26.64 18.57 16.98
C THR A 257 -25.32 19.34 16.93
N MET A 258 -24.76 19.55 15.73
CA MET A 258 -23.51 20.29 15.56
C MET A 258 -23.68 21.78 15.81
N MET A 259 -24.81 22.37 15.40
CA MET A 259 -25.14 23.79 15.63
C MET A 259 -25.20 24.15 17.13
N TYR A 260 -25.76 23.26 17.96
CA TYR A 260 -25.85 23.44 19.42
C TYR A 260 -24.62 22.91 20.19
N SER A 261 -23.64 22.34 19.49
CA SER A 261 -22.45 21.78 20.14
C SER A 261 -21.42 22.85 20.49
N ASN A 262 -20.74 22.70 21.62
CA ASN A 262 -19.62 23.56 21.98
C ASN A 262 -18.44 23.35 21.02
N GLN A 263 -17.75 24.44 20.68
CA GLN A 263 -16.56 24.37 19.85
C GLN A 263 -15.48 23.49 20.51
N SER A 264 -14.83 22.67 19.71
CA SER A 264 -13.75 21.78 20.13
C SER A 264 -12.52 22.58 20.59
N GLN A 265 -11.86 22.09 21.64
CA GLN A 265 -10.66 22.72 22.18
C GLN A 265 -9.52 22.79 21.13
N PRO A 266 -8.79 23.92 21.03
CA PRO A 266 -7.81 24.15 19.97
C PRO A 266 -6.64 23.18 19.98
N TRP A 267 -6.29 22.59 21.13
CA TRP A 267 -5.22 21.57 21.22
C TRP A 267 -5.51 20.35 20.34
N ARG A 268 -6.79 20.04 20.09
CA ARG A 268 -7.19 18.93 19.20
C ARG A 268 -6.79 19.16 17.74
N LYS A 269 -6.38 20.38 17.35
CA LYS A 269 -5.76 20.63 16.04
C LYS A 269 -4.44 19.85 15.86
N ALA A 270 -3.71 19.59 16.94
CA ALA A 270 -2.50 18.76 16.90
C ALA A 270 -2.79 17.31 16.48
N LEU A 271 -4.03 16.83 16.61
CA LEU A 271 -4.40 15.51 16.13
C LEU A 271 -4.34 15.42 14.59
N TYR A 272 -4.56 16.51 13.87
CA TYR A 272 -4.48 16.52 12.40
C TYR A 272 -3.03 16.39 11.93
N THR A 273 -2.08 16.94 12.68
CA THR A 273 -0.66 16.79 12.34
C THR A 273 -0.17 15.36 12.52
N LEU A 274 -0.86 14.52 13.30
CA LEU A 274 -0.56 13.09 13.48
C LEU A 274 -0.93 12.23 12.25
N VAL A 275 -1.80 12.70 11.37
CA VAL A 275 -2.11 11.99 10.12
C VAL A 275 -0.91 11.96 9.18
N LEU A 276 -0.08 13.00 9.19
CA LEU A 276 1.11 13.12 8.36
C LEU A 276 2.18 12.05 8.69
N PRO A 277 2.66 11.89 9.94
CA PRO A 277 3.61 10.84 10.28
C PRO A 277 3.00 9.44 10.12
N LEU A 278 1.68 9.27 10.29
CA LEU A 278 1.02 8.00 10.00
C LEU A 278 1.08 7.68 8.50
N ALA A 279 0.74 8.63 7.63
CA ALA A 279 0.84 8.46 6.19
C ALA A 279 2.29 8.21 5.74
N ILE A 280 3.27 8.90 6.34
CA ILE A 280 4.70 8.68 6.10
C ILE A 280 5.13 7.30 6.58
N SER A 281 4.78 6.90 7.81
CA SER A 281 5.08 5.58 8.36
C SER A 281 4.51 4.47 7.50
N MET A 282 3.26 4.59 7.07
CA MET A 282 2.62 3.63 6.18
C MET A 282 3.26 3.61 4.79
N SER A 283 3.69 4.78 4.28
CA SER A 283 4.43 4.86 3.02
C SER A 283 5.83 4.25 3.16
N LEU A 284 6.52 4.46 4.27
CA LEU A 284 7.83 3.85 4.56
C LEU A 284 7.70 2.35 4.73
N PHE A 285 6.69 1.88 5.46
CA PHE A 285 6.37 0.45 5.58
C PHE A 285 6.07 -0.17 4.21
N ALA A 286 5.34 0.54 3.34
CA ALA A 286 5.09 0.10 1.97
C ALA A 286 6.33 0.23 1.06
N CYS A 287 7.25 1.14 1.36
CA CYS A 287 8.48 1.39 0.61
C CYS A 287 9.67 0.54 1.08
N ASN A 288 9.57 -0.20 2.19
CA ASN A 288 10.70 -0.96 2.72
C ASN A 288 10.89 -2.28 1.95
N LYS A 289 11.21 -2.13 0.67
CA LYS A 289 12.05 -3.08 -0.06
C LYS A 289 13.45 -2.90 0.50
N THR A 290 13.99 -3.90 1.17
CA THR A 290 15.43 -4.07 1.24
C THR A 290 15.91 -4.40 -0.18
N ASP A 291 15.96 -3.37 -1.02
CA ASP A 291 16.94 -3.34 -2.09
C ASP A 291 18.28 -3.12 -1.39
N ASP A 292 19.14 -4.15 -1.45
CA ASP A 292 20.57 -4.01 -1.19
C ASP A 292 21.12 -2.88 -2.06
N SER A 293 21.08 -1.66 -1.55
CA SER A 293 21.68 -0.46 -2.14
C SER A 293 21.73 0.63 -1.08
N ASN A 294 22.76 0.54 -0.23
CA ASN A 294 23.36 1.64 0.52
C ASN A 294 22.40 2.53 1.33
N ALA A 295 21.84 1.99 2.42
CA ALA A 295 21.44 2.81 3.56
C ALA A 295 22.66 2.93 4.51
N ALA A 296 23.18 4.14 4.64
CA ALA A 296 24.26 4.48 5.55
C ALA A 296 23.86 4.13 7.00
N VAL A 297 24.51 3.10 7.56
CA VAL A 297 24.52 2.82 8.99
C VAL A 297 25.92 3.15 9.50
N VAL A 298 26.04 4.29 10.16
CA VAL A 298 27.18 4.57 11.04
C VAL A 298 26.97 3.74 12.30
N THR A 299 27.56 2.55 12.37
CA THR A 299 27.95 1.93 13.65
C THR A 299 28.96 0.81 13.42
N LYS A 300 30.16 0.99 13.99
CA LYS A 300 31.29 0.04 14.13
C LYS A 300 31.75 -0.70 12.88
N VAL A 301 33.01 -0.46 12.52
CA VAL A 301 33.78 -1.19 11.51
C VAL A 301 33.88 -2.67 11.94
N GLU A 302 32.91 -3.48 11.56
CA GLU A 302 33.14 -4.87 11.18
C GLU A 302 33.22 -4.89 9.66
N GLU A 303 34.38 -5.25 9.14
CA GLU A 303 34.70 -5.22 7.73
C GLU A 303 33.80 -6.23 6.98
N LYS A 304 32.96 -5.75 6.05
CA LYS A 304 31.98 -6.56 5.32
C LYS A 304 32.68 -7.66 4.51
N SER A 305 32.27 -8.91 4.70
CA SER A 305 32.72 -10.04 3.87
C SER A 305 32.03 -10.03 2.50
N LEU A 306 32.78 -10.39 1.47
CA LEU A 306 32.37 -10.40 0.07
C LEU A 306 32.07 -11.82 -0.40
N ASP A 307 31.05 -11.98 -1.25
CA ASP A 307 30.71 -13.28 -1.83
C ASP A 307 31.65 -13.67 -2.98
N LEU A 308 31.71 -14.96 -3.29
CA LEU A 308 32.56 -15.56 -4.33
C LEU A 308 32.43 -14.88 -5.71
N ALA A 309 31.25 -14.34 -6.05
CA ALA A 309 30.98 -13.68 -7.33
C ALA A 309 31.57 -12.26 -7.44
N GLU A 310 31.93 -11.65 -6.30
CA GLU A 310 32.38 -10.26 -6.23
C GLU A 310 33.91 -10.12 -6.18
N VAL A 311 34.64 -11.23 -6.16
CA VAL A 311 36.09 -11.27 -5.95
C VAL A 311 36.79 -11.57 -7.28
N ASP A 312 37.86 -10.82 -7.57
CA ASP A 312 38.64 -10.95 -8.81
C ASP A 312 39.65 -12.10 -8.73
N GLU A 313 40.28 -12.30 -7.56
CA GLU A 313 41.26 -13.37 -7.30
C GLU A 313 40.89 -14.18 -6.06
N LEU A 314 40.85 -15.51 -6.19
CA LEU A 314 40.57 -16.41 -5.08
C LEU A 314 41.78 -16.69 -4.19
N PRO A 315 41.54 -17.07 -2.91
CA PRO A 315 42.62 -17.40 -2.00
C PRO A 315 43.35 -18.67 -2.47
N ILE A 316 44.64 -18.76 -2.19
CA ILE A 316 45.47 -19.89 -2.62
C ILE A 316 45.57 -20.89 -1.49
N ALA A 317 45.18 -22.14 -1.75
CA ALA A 317 45.29 -23.23 -0.80
C ALA A 317 46.58 -24.02 -1.05
N GLY A 318 47.49 -24.06 -0.07
CA GLY A 318 48.65 -24.97 0.02
C GLY A 318 49.41 -25.24 -1.28
N ASN A 319 49.01 -26.29 -2.01
CA ASN A 319 49.70 -26.80 -3.20
C ASN A 319 49.30 -26.12 -4.52
N CYS A 320 48.41 -25.12 -4.49
CA CYS A 320 47.96 -24.41 -5.68
C CYS A 320 49.03 -23.40 -6.17
N SER A 321 49.46 -23.52 -7.42
CA SER A 321 50.45 -22.60 -8.00
C SER A 321 49.83 -21.27 -8.45
N GLU A 322 50.48 -20.15 -8.12
CA GLU A 322 50.10 -18.79 -8.53
C GLU A 322 50.03 -18.60 -10.06
N ALA A 323 50.77 -19.40 -10.83
CA ALA A 323 50.92 -19.29 -12.28
C ALA A 323 49.75 -19.86 -13.11
N SER A 324 48.69 -20.37 -12.46
CA SER A 324 47.54 -21.00 -13.13
C SER A 324 46.44 -19.99 -13.50
N SER A 325 45.57 -20.32 -14.47
CA SER A 325 44.47 -19.47 -14.91
C SER A 325 43.43 -19.26 -13.78
N ALA A 326 42.59 -18.22 -13.85
CA ALA A 326 41.58 -17.96 -12.83
C ALA A 326 40.58 -19.12 -12.65
N GLU A 327 40.32 -19.90 -13.71
CA GLU A 327 39.46 -21.09 -13.70
C GLU A 327 40.17 -22.30 -13.05
N ASP A 328 41.46 -22.48 -13.32
CA ASP A 328 42.26 -23.54 -12.70
C ASP A 328 42.47 -23.29 -11.20
N ARG A 329 42.62 -22.03 -10.79
CA ARG A 329 42.69 -21.64 -9.37
C ARG A 329 41.39 -21.96 -8.64
N LYS A 330 40.23 -21.70 -9.27
CA LYS A 330 38.92 -22.09 -8.74
C LYS A 330 38.90 -23.59 -8.47
N ALA A 331 39.22 -24.39 -9.49
CA ALA A 331 39.23 -25.85 -9.37
C ALA A 331 40.16 -26.35 -8.25
N CYS A 332 41.37 -25.78 -8.13
CA CYS A 332 42.36 -26.19 -7.13
C CYS A 332 41.91 -25.91 -5.68
N VAL A 333 41.30 -24.74 -5.44
CA VAL A 333 40.76 -24.37 -4.12
C VAL A 333 39.63 -25.30 -3.72
N PHE A 334 38.69 -25.55 -4.63
CA PHE A 334 37.59 -26.48 -4.38
C PHE A 334 38.08 -27.91 -4.15
N GLN A 335 39.09 -28.36 -4.91
CA GLN A 335 39.69 -29.67 -4.74
C GLN A 335 40.36 -29.82 -3.37
N THR A 336 41.17 -28.85 -2.95
CA THR A 336 41.88 -28.90 -1.65
C THR A 336 40.90 -28.98 -0.48
N ILE A 337 39.83 -28.16 -0.51
CA ILE A 337 38.82 -28.19 0.55
C ILE A 337 38.04 -29.51 0.52
N SER A 338 37.72 -30.02 -0.67
CA SER A 338 37.02 -31.30 -0.82
C SER A 338 37.87 -32.47 -0.31
N GLU A 339 39.16 -32.50 -0.62
CA GLU A 339 40.10 -33.52 -0.13
C GLU A 339 40.25 -33.49 1.39
N HIS A 340 40.34 -32.30 1.99
CA HIS A 340 40.37 -32.16 3.45
C HIS A 340 39.11 -32.67 4.11
N ILE A 341 37.94 -32.37 3.53
CA ILE A 341 36.65 -32.86 4.00
C ILE A 341 36.58 -34.39 3.88
N ILE A 342 36.96 -34.97 2.74
CA ILE A 342 36.89 -36.42 2.53
C ILE A 342 37.82 -37.19 3.48
N ASN A 343 39.02 -36.67 3.74
CA ASN A 343 40.01 -37.36 4.56
C ASN A 343 39.76 -37.24 6.07
N ASN A 344 39.06 -36.18 6.51
CA ASN A 344 38.84 -35.90 7.94
C ASN A 344 37.37 -36.01 8.39
N PHE A 345 36.44 -36.29 7.47
CA PHE A 345 35.03 -36.46 7.82
C PHE A 345 34.77 -37.83 8.46
N THR A 346 34.45 -37.80 9.76
CA THR A 346 33.95 -38.96 10.50
C THR A 346 32.42 -38.90 10.56
N TYR A 347 31.76 -39.98 10.14
CA TYR A 347 30.30 -40.07 10.21
C TYR A 347 29.83 -40.17 11.67
N PRO A 348 28.96 -39.27 12.18
CA PRO A 348 28.48 -39.32 13.56
C PRO A 348 27.69 -40.60 13.87
N GLU A 349 27.91 -41.21 15.04
CA GLU A 349 27.31 -42.49 15.41
C GLU A 349 25.78 -42.44 15.45
N LEU A 350 25.19 -41.37 16.03
CA LEU A 350 23.73 -41.21 16.08
C LEU A 350 23.13 -40.95 14.70
N ALA A 351 23.80 -40.16 13.85
CA ALA A 351 23.36 -39.95 12.47
C ALA A 351 23.36 -41.27 11.68
N LYS A 352 24.27 -42.19 12.02
CA LYS A 352 24.36 -43.51 11.40
C LYS A 352 23.29 -44.47 11.91
N SER A 353 22.99 -44.47 13.20
CA SER A 353 21.95 -45.33 13.77
C SER A 353 20.54 -44.92 13.33
N GLU A 354 20.29 -43.61 13.20
CA GLU A 354 19.00 -43.06 12.76
C GLU A 354 18.83 -43.00 11.23
N GLY A 355 19.81 -43.48 10.45
CA GLY A 355 19.67 -43.54 9.00
C GLY A 355 19.64 -42.17 8.29
N LEU A 356 20.19 -41.12 8.91
CA LEU A 356 20.09 -39.75 8.39
C LEU A 356 20.94 -39.54 7.15
N GLU A 357 20.31 -39.28 6.01
CA GLU A 357 20.98 -38.92 4.76
C GLU A 357 20.56 -37.52 4.29
N GLY A 358 21.45 -36.82 3.56
CA GLY A 358 21.11 -35.52 2.99
C GLY A 358 22.30 -34.61 2.81
N LYS A 359 22.05 -33.30 2.66
CA LYS A 359 23.09 -32.30 2.42
C LYS A 359 23.02 -31.21 3.49
N ILE A 360 24.14 -30.97 4.16
CA ILE A 360 24.33 -29.87 5.11
C ILE A 360 25.12 -28.78 4.39
N PHE A 361 24.66 -27.53 4.47
CA PHE A 361 25.32 -26.37 3.87
C PHE A 361 25.96 -25.57 4.98
N VAL A 362 27.28 -25.52 4.97
CA VAL A 362 28.08 -24.78 5.95
C VAL A 362 28.65 -23.54 5.27
N ALA A 363 28.37 -22.36 5.82
CA ALA A 363 29.01 -21.12 5.44
C ALA A 363 30.17 -20.82 6.38
N PHE A 364 31.21 -20.18 5.84
CA PHE A 364 32.36 -19.71 6.60
C PHE A 364 33.02 -18.54 5.89
N VAL A 365 33.80 -17.76 6.64
CA VAL A 365 34.53 -16.59 6.13
C VAL A 365 36.02 -16.86 6.18
N ILE A 366 36.68 -16.72 5.02
CA ILE A 366 38.13 -16.71 4.90
C ILE A 366 38.61 -15.27 5.12
N GLU A 367 39.40 -15.07 6.16
CA GLU A 367 39.98 -13.79 6.54
C GLU A 367 41.17 -13.41 5.65
N LYS A 368 41.60 -12.14 5.73
CA LYS A 368 42.74 -11.62 4.95
C LYS A 368 44.09 -12.28 5.27
N ASN A 369 44.20 -12.90 6.43
CA ASN A 369 45.36 -13.68 6.86
C ASN A 369 45.25 -15.17 6.45
N GLY A 370 44.17 -15.56 5.76
CA GLY A 370 43.89 -16.93 5.35
C GLY A 370 43.25 -17.82 6.42
N SER A 371 42.97 -17.33 7.63
CA SER A 371 42.26 -18.13 8.65
C SER A 371 40.76 -18.20 8.38
N ILE A 372 40.11 -19.28 8.80
CA ILE A 372 38.66 -19.45 8.71
C ILE A 372 38.01 -19.00 10.01
N ASN A 373 37.01 -18.12 9.90
CA ASN A 373 36.16 -17.64 10.98
C ASN A 373 34.68 -17.76 10.58
N GLU A 374 33.78 -17.44 11.52
CA GLU A 374 32.33 -17.30 11.27
C GLU A 374 31.70 -18.55 10.61
N VAL A 375 31.99 -19.74 11.16
CA VAL A 375 31.45 -21.01 10.66
C VAL A 375 30.00 -21.19 11.12
N GLU A 376 29.05 -21.12 10.19
CA GLU A 376 27.62 -21.20 10.44
C GLU A 376 26.94 -22.25 9.54
N ILE A 377 25.83 -22.84 10.00
CA ILE A 377 25.05 -23.77 9.18
C ILE A 377 23.87 -22.99 8.61
N VAL A 378 23.82 -22.94 7.29
CA VAL A 378 22.80 -22.17 6.57
C VAL A 378 21.64 -23.04 6.13
N ARG A 379 21.89 -24.35 5.92
CA ARG A 379 20.84 -25.32 5.63
C ARG A 379 21.20 -26.69 6.19
N SER A 380 20.28 -27.30 6.90
CA SER A 380 20.47 -28.60 7.54
C SER A 380 19.54 -29.68 6.98
N LEU A 381 19.65 -30.88 7.55
CA LEU A 381 18.83 -32.05 7.25
C LEU A 381 17.39 -31.84 7.72
N SER A 382 16.43 -32.33 6.96
CA SER A 382 15.02 -32.38 7.38
C SER A 382 14.81 -33.53 8.37
N THR A 383 14.20 -33.24 9.51
CA THR A 383 13.92 -34.22 10.58
C THR A 383 12.42 -34.32 10.84
N SER A 384 11.97 -35.48 11.28
CA SER A 384 10.57 -35.83 11.53
C SER A 384 10.31 -36.38 12.94
N SER A 385 11.37 -36.71 13.69
CA SER A 385 11.30 -37.21 15.07
C SER A 385 12.32 -36.52 16.00
N GLU A 386 12.09 -36.61 17.31
CA GLU A 386 13.00 -36.08 18.35
C GLU A 386 14.38 -36.79 18.36
N ALA A 387 14.40 -38.08 17.98
CA ALA A 387 15.63 -38.86 17.84
C ALA A 387 16.47 -38.36 16.63
N GLU A 388 15.82 -38.08 15.51
CA GLU A 388 16.44 -37.52 14.31
C GLU A 388 16.98 -36.09 14.56
N GLU A 389 16.31 -35.31 15.42
CA GLU A 389 16.76 -33.97 15.80
C GLU A 389 18.09 -33.99 16.57
N SER A 390 18.23 -34.92 17.53
CA SER A 390 19.47 -35.12 18.28
C SER A 390 20.61 -35.61 17.37
N ALA A 391 20.30 -36.49 16.42
CA ALA A 391 21.25 -36.98 15.44
C ALA A 391 21.67 -35.89 14.43
N ARG A 392 20.76 -34.97 14.05
CA ARG A 392 21.05 -33.79 13.24
C ARG A 392 22.02 -32.87 13.96
N GLU A 393 21.78 -32.54 15.23
CA GLU A 393 22.66 -31.63 15.99
C GLU A 393 24.10 -32.15 16.09
N GLN A 394 24.29 -33.46 16.24
CA GLN A 394 25.62 -34.07 16.19
C GLN A 394 26.27 -33.95 14.80
N ALA A 395 25.53 -34.18 13.73
CA ALA A 395 26.01 -34.01 12.37
C ALA A 395 26.38 -32.55 12.05
N GLU A 396 25.60 -31.61 12.55
CA GLU A 396 25.87 -30.18 12.47
C GLU A 396 27.15 -29.77 13.20
N THR A 397 27.33 -30.26 14.44
CA THR A 397 28.52 -29.99 15.25
C THR A 397 29.78 -30.55 14.59
N GLN A 398 29.70 -31.77 14.05
CA GLN A 398 30.81 -32.38 13.32
C GLN A 398 31.14 -31.62 12.04
N ALA A 399 30.12 -31.18 11.29
CA ALA A 399 30.30 -30.38 10.07
C ALA A 399 30.98 -29.02 10.38
N LYS A 400 30.57 -28.33 11.44
CA LYS A 400 31.21 -27.08 11.89
C LYS A 400 32.67 -27.30 12.28
N SER A 401 32.93 -28.33 13.08
CA SER A 401 34.28 -28.70 13.53
C SER A 401 35.20 -29.02 12.34
N LEU A 402 34.68 -29.74 11.34
CA LEU A 402 35.43 -30.09 10.14
C LEU A 402 35.83 -28.86 9.33
N ILE A 403 34.90 -27.91 9.12
CA ILE A 403 35.21 -26.67 8.40
C ILE A 403 36.20 -25.80 9.18
N ALA A 404 36.07 -25.73 10.50
CA ALA A 404 37.03 -25.01 11.36
C ALA A 404 38.44 -25.64 11.36
N SER A 405 38.55 -26.93 11.03
CA SER A 405 39.83 -27.66 10.96
C SER A 405 40.59 -27.49 9.64
N ILE A 406 40.02 -26.81 8.65
CA ILE A 406 40.68 -26.58 7.36
C ILE A 406 41.94 -25.71 7.60
N PRO A 407 43.10 -26.11 7.05
CA PRO A 407 44.33 -25.33 7.20
C PRO A 407 44.21 -23.94 6.57
N SER A 408 44.87 -22.95 7.18
CA SER A 408 44.84 -21.58 6.70
C SER A 408 45.35 -21.45 5.26
N PHE A 409 44.67 -20.63 4.47
CA PHE A 409 45.05 -20.32 3.09
C PHE A 409 46.33 -19.48 3.04
N THR A 410 47.18 -19.73 2.05
CA THR A 410 48.51 -19.13 1.94
C THR A 410 48.47 -17.72 1.35
N ALA A 411 47.46 -17.42 0.53
CA ALA A 411 47.21 -16.08 -0.01
C ALA A 411 45.73 -15.71 0.13
N PRO A 412 45.40 -14.42 0.42
CA PRO A 412 44.02 -13.97 0.57
C PRO A 412 43.28 -13.80 -0.75
N ALA A 413 41.96 -13.73 -0.67
CA ALA A 413 41.11 -13.27 -1.75
C ALA A 413 41.39 -11.79 -2.07
N LYS A 414 41.36 -11.39 -3.35
CA LYS A 414 41.53 -9.98 -3.75
C LYS A 414 40.39 -9.46 -4.61
N LYS A 415 39.99 -8.22 -4.36
CA LYS A 415 39.07 -7.41 -5.18
C LYS A 415 39.75 -6.07 -5.46
N ASN A 416 39.84 -5.65 -6.71
CA ASN A 416 40.58 -4.45 -7.12
C ASN A 416 42.02 -4.39 -6.56
N GLN A 417 42.73 -5.53 -6.53
CA GLN A 417 44.09 -5.69 -5.97
C GLN A 417 44.22 -5.52 -4.43
N GLU A 418 43.12 -5.31 -3.71
CA GLU A 418 43.11 -5.25 -2.24
C GLU A 418 42.66 -6.58 -1.62
N ALA A 419 43.27 -6.97 -0.49
CA ALA A 419 42.90 -8.18 0.23
C ALA A 419 41.53 -8.01 0.92
N VAL A 420 40.63 -8.97 0.71
CA VAL A 420 39.25 -8.93 1.19
C VAL A 420 38.86 -10.20 1.94
N ARG A 421 37.86 -10.08 2.83
CA ARG A 421 37.24 -11.22 3.51
C ARG A 421 36.29 -11.91 2.53
N LEU A 422 36.41 -13.23 2.37
CA LEU A 422 35.62 -14.01 1.40
C LEU A 422 34.65 -14.93 2.13
N LYS A 423 33.34 -14.80 1.87
CA LYS A 423 32.31 -15.74 2.36
C LYS A 423 32.13 -16.89 1.36
N MET A 424 32.19 -18.12 1.86
CA MET A 424 32.00 -19.33 1.07
C MET A 424 30.94 -20.24 1.70
N ILE A 425 30.25 -21.02 0.85
CA ILE A 425 29.26 -22.02 1.28
C ILE A 425 29.62 -23.36 0.65
N ILE A 426 29.74 -24.40 1.47
CA ILE A 426 30.09 -25.76 1.01
C ILE A 426 28.98 -26.75 1.38
N PRO A 427 28.48 -27.54 0.41
CA PRO A 427 27.57 -28.63 0.68
C PRO A 427 28.34 -29.90 1.10
N ILE A 428 28.11 -30.36 2.32
CA ILE A 428 28.58 -31.65 2.84
C ILE A 428 27.45 -32.67 2.65
N GLN A 429 27.68 -33.68 1.82
CA GLN A 429 26.70 -34.74 1.56
C GLN A 429 26.93 -35.92 2.51
N LEU A 430 25.92 -36.23 3.32
CA LEU A 430 25.84 -37.44 4.13
C LEU A 430 25.14 -38.53 3.33
N LYS A 431 25.83 -39.64 3.13
CA LYS A 431 25.31 -40.83 2.46
C LYS A 431 25.81 -42.07 3.20
N LEU A 432 24.90 -42.96 3.56
CA LEU A 432 25.25 -44.24 4.17
C LEU A 432 25.70 -45.20 3.06
N LYS A 433 26.72 -46.01 3.37
CA LYS A 433 27.25 -47.03 2.45
C LYS A 433 26.50 -48.35 2.60
#